data_AF-A0A7R9W3X6-F1
#
_entry.id   AF-A0A7R9W3X6-F1
#
_cell.length_a   1.000
_cell.length_b   1.000
_cell.length_c   1.000
_cell.angle_alpha   90.00
_cell.angle_beta   90.00
_cell.angle_gamma   90.00
#
_symmetry.space_group_name_H-M   'P 1'
#
loop_
_entity.id
_entity.type
_entity.pdbx_description
1 polymer ?
#
loop_
_entity_poly.entity_id
_entity_poly.type
_entity_poly.pdbx_seq_one_letter_code
_entity_poly.pdbx_strand_id
1 'polypeptide(L)'
;NLLNGTLPSELGQLTSLQVLRLDGPEKDDVPGDGPDGNEGNSFSSTIPTEFGRMVGAVELRLTENELTGEIPSELGMLTNLADLRLGVNKLTGSIPSELALLTEL
;
A
#
# COMPACT_ATOMS: atom_id res chain seq x y z
N ASN A 1 -11.52 6.20 5.13
CA ASN A 1 -11.21 6.71 6.48
C ASN A 1 -10.54 8.09 6.33
N LEU A 2 -10.54 8.93 7.36
CA LEU A 2 -9.84 10.24 7.35
C LEU A 2 -8.45 10.14 8.01
N LEU A 3 -7.74 9.01 7.82
CA LEU A 3 -6.44 8.81 8.47
C LEU A 3 -5.40 9.70 7.78
N ASN A 4 -4.53 10.32 8.57
CA ASN A 4 -3.46 11.17 8.07
C ASN A 4 -2.16 10.92 8.82
N GLY A 5 -1.09 11.59 8.39
CA GLY A 5 0.24 11.46 8.98
C GLY A 5 1.10 10.46 8.25
N THR A 6 1.96 9.77 8.98
CA THR A 6 2.98 8.87 8.42
C THR A 6 2.59 7.41 8.61
N LEU A 7 2.97 6.54 7.67
CA LEU A 7 2.91 5.09 7.88
C LEU A 7 3.93 4.69 8.96
N PRO A 8 3.51 4.15 10.11
CA PRO A 8 4.43 3.73 11.16
C PRO A 8 5.21 2.49 10.71
N SER A 9 6.53 2.50 10.90
CA SER A 9 7.39 1.34 10.61
C SER A 9 7.09 0.16 11.54
N GLU A 10 6.47 0.42 12.70
CA GLU A 10 6.02 -0.59 13.66
C GLU A 10 4.98 -1.53 13.05
N LEU A 11 4.25 -1.13 12.01
CA LEU A 11 3.35 -2.05 11.29
C LEU A 11 4.11 -3.23 10.67
N GLY A 12 5.38 -3.06 10.32
CA GLY A 12 6.26 -4.14 9.88
C GLY A 12 6.50 -5.23 10.92
N GLN A 13 6.19 -4.98 12.20
CA GLN A 13 6.30 -5.99 13.26
C GLN A 13 5.10 -6.94 13.30
N LEU A 14 4.02 -6.62 12.57
CA LEU A 14 2.79 -7.42 12.51
C LEU A 14 2.96 -8.62 11.57
N THR A 15 3.86 -9.54 11.92
CA THR A 15 4.22 -10.70 11.07
C THR A 15 3.09 -11.69 10.82
N SER A 16 2.05 -11.67 11.67
CA SER A 16 0.84 -12.49 11.52
C SER A 16 -0.28 -11.80 10.74
N LEU A 17 -0.09 -10.54 10.35
CA LEU A 17 -1.09 -9.80 9.60
C LEU A 17 -1.15 -10.32 8.16
N GLN A 18 -2.35 -10.67 7.71
CA GLN A 18 -2.59 -11.15 6.34
C GLN A 18 -3.11 -10.04 5.42
N VAL A 19 -3.91 -9.12 5.96
CA VAL A 19 -4.57 -8.10 5.17
C VAL A 19 -4.31 -6.74 5.80
N LEU A 20 -3.72 -5.83 5.02
CA LEU A 20 -3.52 -4.44 5.37
C LEU A 20 -4.17 -3.55 4.30
N ARG A 21 -5.35 -3.01 4.63
CA ARG A 21 -6.09 -2.07 3.79
C ARG A 21 -6.07 -0.69 4.42
N LEU A 22 -5.29 0.20 3.82
CA LEU A 22 -5.17 1.62 4.18
C LEU A 22 -5.52 2.53 2.99
N ASP A 23 -6.22 1.99 2.00
CA ASP A 23 -6.75 2.76 0.90
C ASP A 23 -8.00 3.57 1.30
N GLY A 24 -8.30 4.59 0.50
CA GLY A 24 -9.61 5.21 0.49
C GLY A 24 -10.70 4.16 0.19
N PRO A 25 -11.99 4.47 0.45
CA PRO A 25 -13.08 3.60 0.04
C PRO A 25 -12.97 3.37 -1.47
N GLU A 26 -12.53 2.16 -1.81
CA GLU A 26 -12.30 1.64 -3.14
C GLU A 26 -13.51 1.95 -4.02
N LYS A 27 -13.36 2.90 -4.96
CA LYS A 27 -14.37 3.24 -5.97
C LYS A 27 -14.43 2.17 -7.07
N ASP A 28 -14.32 0.89 -6.73
CA ASP A 28 -14.37 -0.15 -7.74
C ASP A 28 -15.79 -0.19 -8.36
N ASP A 29 -15.83 0.09 -9.67
CA ASP A 29 -16.85 -0.30 -10.65
C ASP A 29 -18.22 0.39 -10.71
N VAL A 30 -18.33 1.69 -10.43
CA VAL A 30 -19.54 2.45 -10.83
C VAL A 30 -19.21 3.66 -11.72
N PRO A 31 -19.43 3.57 -13.05
CA PRO A 31 -19.36 4.73 -13.92
C PRO A 31 -20.57 5.61 -13.63
N GLY A 32 -20.41 6.61 -12.76
CA GLY A 32 -21.47 7.61 -12.53
C GLY A 32 -21.50 8.34 -11.20
N ASP A 33 -20.65 8.00 -10.22
CA ASP A 33 -20.71 8.73 -8.95
C ASP A 33 -19.92 10.04 -9.02
N GLY A 34 -20.64 11.14 -8.77
CA GLY A 34 -20.20 12.52 -8.97
C GLY A 34 -19.11 13.00 -8.00
N PRO A 35 -18.80 14.31 -8.01
CA PRO A 35 -17.62 14.88 -7.36
C PRO A 35 -17.75 15.06 -5.83
N ASP A 36 -18.64 14.32 -5.16
CA ASP A 36 -18.96 14.58 -3.76
C ASP A 36 -18.25 13.60 -2.80
N GLY A 37 -17.05 14.01 -2.38
CA GLY A 37 -16.75 14.09 -0.95
C GLY A 37 -16.60 12.80 -0.16
N ASN A 38 -15.77 11.85 -0.61
CA ASN A 38 -15.22 10.85 0.29
C ASN A 38 -13.70 10.98 0.32
N GLU A 39 -13.21 11.67 1.34
CA GLU A 39 -11.79 11.87 1.60
C GLU A 39 -11.16 10.50 1.90
N GLY A 40 -10.34 10.00 0.96
CA GLY A 40 -9.45 8.87 1.19
C GLY A 40 -8.45 9.17 2.31
N ASN A 41 -7.66 8.18 2.70
CA ASN A 41 -6.60 8.45 3.66
C ASN A 41 -5.59 9.44 3.04
N SER A 42 -4.98 10.26 3.89
CA SER A 42 -4.00 11.29 3.52
C SER A 42 -2.65 10.95 4.13
N PHE A 43 -2.20 9.70 4.01
CA PHE A 43 -0.84 9.33 4.44
C PHE A 43 0.18 9.99 3.52
N SER A 44 1.04 10.85 4.06
CA SER A 44 1.91 11.74 3.29
C SER A 44 3.40 11.45 3.49
N SER A 45 3.76 10.18 3.70
CA SER A 45 5.15 9.72 3.96
C SER A 45 5.64 8.73 2.91
N THR A 46 6.86 8.23 3.08
CA THR A 46 7.35 7.07 2.32
C THR A 46 6.72 5.78 2.84
N ILE A 47 6.75 4.73 2.02
CA ILE A 47 6.45 3.37 2.46
C ILE A 47 7.65 2.88 3.30
N PRO A 48 7.44 2.44 4.56
CA PRO A 48 8.52 1.93 5.39
C PRO A 48 9.10 0.63 4.82
N THR A 49 10.42 0.48 4.82
CA THR A 49 11.08 -0.75 4.36
C THR A 49 10.73 -1.94 5.26
N GLU A 50 10.35 -1.67 6.52
CA GLU A 50 9.90 -2.67 7.48
C GLU A 50 8.63 -3.39 7.03
N PHE A 51 7.87 -2.86 6.07
CA PHE A 51 6.70 -3.57 5.52
C PHE A 51 7.11 -4.89 4.87
N GLY A 52 8.34 -5.02 4.37
CA GLY A 52 8.88 -6.30 3.88
C GLY A 52 9.00 -7.41 4.94
N ARG A 53 8.86 -7.08 6.23
CA ARG A 53 8.86 -8.06 7.32
C ARG A 53 7.49 -8.70 7.55
N MET A 54 6.42 -8.16 6.94
CA MET A 54 5.07 -8.71 7.04
C MET A 54 4.90 -9.96 6.15
N VAL A 55 5.77 -10.96 6.28
CA VAL A 55 5.84 -12.13 5.40
C VAL A 55 4.52 -12.93 5.28
N GLY A 56 3.61 -12.77 6.24
CA GLY A 56 2.27 -13.36 6.20
C GLY A 56 1.23 -12.56 5.42
N ALA A 57 1.58 -11.38 4.91
CA ALA A 57 0.68 -10.50 4.19
C ALA A 57 0.33 -11.10 2.82
N VAL A 58 -0.97 -11.19 2.58
CA VAL A 58 -1.61 -11.61 1.34
C VAL A 58 -2.13 -10.40 0.57
N GLU A 59 -2.52 -9.34 1.28
CA GLU A 59 -3.12 -8.16 0.67
C GLU A 59 -2.57 -6.87 1.29
N LEU A 60 -2.03 -5.99 0.44
CA LEU A 60 -1.49 -4.69 0.81
C LEU A 60 -2.08 -3.60 -0.10
N ARG A 61 -3.02 -2.83 0.45
CA ARG A 61 -3.74 -1.79 -0.29
C ARG A 61 -3.46 -0.43 0.33
N LEU A 62 -2.75 0.41 -0.40
CA LEU A 62 -2.35 1.77 -0.02
C LEU A 62 -2.82 2.82 -1.05
N THR A 63 -3.83 2.48 -1.86
CA THR A 63 -4.30 3.32 -2.97
C THR A 63 -5.03 4.57 -2.47
N GLU A 64 -5.00 5.65 -3.25
CA GLU A 64 -5.60 6.95 -2.88
C GLU A 64 -5.01 7.52 -1.59
N ASN A 65 -3.68 7.67 -1.55
CA ASN A 65 -2.95 8.34 -0.48
C ASN A 65 -1.99 9.39 -1.05
N GLU A 66 -1.25 10.09 -0.18
CA GLU A 66 -0.22 11.03 -0.58
C GLU A 66 1.20 10.47 -0.40
N LEU A 67 1.38 9.15 -0.54
CA LEU A 67 2.67 8.52 -0.30
C LEU A 67 3.70 9.01 -1.31
N THR A 68 4.90 9.34 -0.83
CA THR A 68 6.01 9.90 -1.63
C THR A 68 7.24 9.01 -1.59
N GLY A 69 8.27 9.31 -2.37
CA GLY A 69 9.50 8.52 -2.42
C GLY A 69 9.35 7.25 -3.25
N GLU A 70 10.29 6.32 -3.09
CA GLU A 70 10.36 5.11 -3.91
C GLU A 70 9.60 3.93 -3.30
N ILE A 71 9.26 2.95 -4.14
CA ILE A 71 8.74 1.67 -3.66
C ILE A 71 9.90 0.89 -3.03
N PRO A 72 9.81 0.45 -1.76
CA PRO A 72 10.87 -0.34 -1.13
C PRO A 72 11.07 -1.68 -1.85
N SER A 73 12.33 -2.05 -2.12
CA SER A 73 12.64 -3.37 -2.68
C SER A 73 12.31 -4.50 -1.70
N GLU A 74 12.27 -4.20 -0.40
CA GLU A 74 11.87 -5.10 0.66
C GLU A 74 10.43 -5.60 0.51
N LEU A 75 9.55 -4.90 -0.21
CA LEU A 75 8.22 -5.42 -0.54
C LEU A 75 8.30 -6.72 -1.34
N GLY A 76 9.38 -6.96 -2.09
CA GLY A 76 9.64 -8.24 -2.77
C GLY A 76 9.82 -9.43 -1.83
N MET A 77 10.02 -9.20 -0.53
CA MET A 77 10.10 -10.28 0.48
C MET A 77 8.71 -10.83 0.86
N LEU A 78 7.63 -10.18 0.45
CA LEU A 78 6.25 -10.56 0.76
C LEU A 78 5.76 -11.66 -0.19
N THR A 79 6.40 -12.83 -0.19
CA THR A 79 6.15 -13.89 -1.19
C THR A 79 4.72 -14.44 -1.20
N ASN A 80 3.93 -14.21 -0.14
CA ASN A 80 2.52 -14.60 -0.06
C ASN A 80 1.55 -13.51 -0.55
N LEU A 81 2.07 -12.36 -0.96
CA LEU A 81 1.27 -11.22 -1.39
C LEU A 81 0.62 -11.52 -2.73
N ALA A 82 -0.71 -11.47 -2.75
CA ALA A 82 -1.56 -11.72 -3.91
C ALA A 82 -2.29 -10.47 -4.41
N ASP A 83 -2.34 -9.40 -3.61
CA ASP A 83 -2.86 -8.10 -4.05
C ASP A 83 -1.99 -6.96 -3.49
N LEU A 84 -1.41 -6.17 -4.41
CA LEU A 84 -0.61 -4.98 -4.11
C LEU A 84 -1.19 -3.78 -4.85
N ARG A 85 -1.89 -2.90 -4.12
CA ARG A 85 -2.44 -1.68 -4.70
C ARG A 85 -1.74 -0.43 -4.17
N LEU A 86 -0.85 0.14 -4.97
CA LEU A 86 -0.13 1.39 -4.67
C LEU A 86 -0.59 2.58 -5.54
N GLY A 87 -1.68 2.44 -6.28
CA GLY A 87 -2.17 3.44 -7.23
C GLY A 87 -2.57 4.76 -6.57
N VAL A 88 -2.72 5.83 -7.36
CA VAL A 88 -3.18 7.13 -6.87
C VAL A 88 -2.38 7.59 -5.64
N ASN A 89 -1.05 7.64 -5.80
CA ASN A 89 -0.07 8.14 -4.84
C ASN A 89 0.93 9.09 -5.52
N LYS A 90 1.84 9.69 -4.76
CA LYS A 90 2.92 10.56 -5.24
C LYS A 90 4.29 9.82 -5.25
N LEU A 91 4.26 8.49 -5.45
CA LEU A 91 5.46 7.65 -5.50
C LEU A 91 6.30 8.00 -6.75
N THR A 92 7.63 7.95 -6.59
CA THR A 92 8.64 8.29 -7.59
C THR A 92 9.67 7.17 -7.72
N GLY A 93 10.65 7.30 -8.62
CA GLY A 93 11.69 6.29 -8.80
C GLY A 93 11.27 5.13 -9.71
N SER A 94 12.04 4.04 -9.68
CA SER A 94 11.80 2.84 -10.48
C SER A 94 11.02 1.78 -9.71
N ILE A 95 10.29 0.94 -10.43
CA ILE A 95 9.70 -0.28 -9.89
C ILE A 95 10.84 -1.24 -9.50
N PRO A 96 10.98 -1.66 -8.23
CA PRO A 96 12.02 -2.56 -7.80
C PRO A 96 11.93 -3.91 -8.52
N SER A 97 13.06 -4.42 -9.01
CA SER A 97 13.13 -5.74 -9.62
C SER A 97 12.74 -6.87 -8.66
N GLU A 98 12.88 -6.62 -7.36
CA GLU A 98 12.53 -7.52 -6.27
C GLU A 98 11.02 -7.80 -6.22
N LEU A 99 10.17 -6.92 -6.76
CA LEU A 99 8.75 -7.23 -6.91
C LEU A 99 8.50 -8.42 -7.86
N ALA A 100 9.46 -8.78 -8.72
CA ALA A 100 9.38 -10.00 -9.52
C ALA A 100 9.49 -11.29 -8.68
N LEU A 101 9.85 -11.20 -7.39
CA LEU A 101 9.84 -12.32 -6.44
C LEU A 101 8.44 -12.61 -5.89
N LEU A 102 7.47 -11.72 -6.12
CA LEU A 102 6.07 -11.91 -5.73
C LEU A 102 5.39 -12.87 -6.71
N THR A 103 5.53 -14.17 -6.47
CA THR A 103 5.02 -15.20 -7.38
C THR A 103 3.51 -15.40 -7.35
N GLU A 104 2.85 -14.90 -6.29
CA GLU A 104 1.41 -15.03 -6.07
C GLU A 104 0.61 -13.78 -6.48
N LEU A 105 1.28 -12.74 -7.01
CA LEU A 105 0.71 -11.45 -7.40
C LEU A 105 0.04 -11.46 -8.78
#